data_AF-A0A2V8G5H3-F1
#
_entry.id   AF-A0A2V8G5H3-F1
#
_cell.length_a   1.000
_cell.length_b   1.000
_cell.length_c   1.000
_cell.angle_alpha   90.00
_cell.angle_beta   90.00
_cell.angle_gamma   90.00
#
_symmetry.space_group_name_H-M   'P 1'
#
loop_
_entity.id
_entity.type
_entity.pdbx_description
1 polymer ?
#
loop_
_entity_poly.entity_id
_entity_poly.type
_entity_poly.pdbx_seq_one_letter_code
_entity_poly.pdbx_strand_id
1 'polypeptide(L)'
;MRHLQSEELIDLAEGAQPESSALHLQTCDECRRRLTDLRAAMAAAADVDVLEPSPLFWDHFSARVHDAIAADGAPPRSLWDRLALPLSIAACAAVIIAAVVSLRVGRTPGFVPSGSAPVASHTSPADELADADVAPFPDDPSLDLVADLASQVAQAEWDAAGAQGLETHEDTADKAVGQLSAGERRELQRLLKEELTRRGA
;
A
#
# COMPACT_ATOMS: atom_id res chain seq x y z
N MET A 1 43.24 29.47 -0.81
CA MET A 1 43.19 28.85 -2.15
C MET A 1 42.03 27.86 -2.15
N ARG A 2 41.27 27.76 -3.25
CA ARG A 2 40.10 26.86 -3.34
C ARG A 2 40.55 25.51 -3.89
N HIS A 3 40.27 24.43 -3.18
CA HIS A 3 40.50 23.05 -3.63
C HIS A 3 39.31 22.54 -4.44
N LEU A 4 39.51 21.46 -5.20
CA LEU A 4 38.42 20.73 -5.86
C LEU A 4 37.46 20.16 -4.81
N GLN A 5 36.17 20.14 -5.17
CA GLN A 5 35.15 19.45 -4.37
C GLN A 5 35.30 17.94 -4.50
N SER A 6 34.66 17.19 -3.59
CA SER A 6 34.74 15.73 -3.56
C SER A 6 34.17 15.10 -4.84
N GLU A 7 33.08 15.65 -5.34
CA GLU A 7 32.37 15.20 -6.53
C GLU A 7 33.28 15.36 -7.77
N GLU A 8 33.92 16.52 -7.91
CA GLU A 8 34.87 16.79 -9.00
C GLU A 8 36.08 15.84 -8.96
N LEU A 9 36.53 15.42 -7.76
CA LEU A 9 37.61 14.45 -7.59
C LEU A 9 37.18 13.03 -7.97
N ILE A 10 35.92 12.65 -7.69
CA ILE A 10 35.34 11.35 -8.07
C ILE A 10 35.18 11.28 -9.59
N ASP A 11 34.61 12.31 -10.20
CA ASP A 11 34.47 12.41 -11.66
C ASP A 11 35.83 12.21 -12.35
N LEU A 12 36.86 12.91 -11.86
CA LEU A 12 38.24 12.75 -12.36
C LEU A 12 38.82 11.36 -12.12
N ALA A 13 38.48 10.70 -11.01
CA ALA A 13 38.94 9.35 -10.69
C ALA A 13 38.29 8.32 -11.63
N GLU A 14 37.03 8.50 -11.98
CA GLU A 14 36.25 7.68 -12.92
C GLU A 14 36.56 7.97 -14.40
N GLY A 15 37.26 9.08 -14.69
CA GLY A 15 37.74 9.43 -16.02
C GLY A 15 36.94 10.52 -16.72
N ALA A 16 35.93 11.10 -16.08
CA ALA A 16 35.27 12.32 -16.53
C ALA A 16 36.21 13.52 -16.34
N GLN A 17 36.41 14.33 -17.39
CA GLN A 17 37.40 15.41 -17.40
C GLN A 17 36.76 16.77 -17.71
N PRO A 18 36.42 17.56 -16.69
CA PRO A 18 36.22 18.99 -16.88
C PRO A 18 37.57 19.69 -17.10
N GLU A 19 37.69 20.46 -18.19
CA GLU A 19 38.93 21.16 -18.60
C GLU A 19 39.50 22.08 -17.50
N SER A 20 38.63 22.67 -16.67
CA SER A 20 39.00 23.52 -15.53
C SER A 20 39.74 22.76 -14.43
N SER A 21 39.39 21.50 -14.18
CA SER A 21 39.99 20.69 -13.12
C SER A 21 41.38 20.19 -13.52
N ALA A 22 41.64 19.97 -14.81
CA ALA A 22 42.96 19.61 -15.32
C ALA A 22 44.00 20.73 -15.08
N LEU A 23 43.62 22.00 -15.29
CA LEU A 23 44.48 23.16 -14.99
C LEU A 23 44.75 23.31 -13.49
N HIS A 24 43.75 23.03 -12.65
CA HIS A 24 43.94 23.08 -11.20
C HIS A 24 44.92 21.99 -10.71
N LEU A 25 44.84 20.78 -11.24
CA LEU A 25 45.76 19.69 -10.89
C LEU A 25 47.23 20.00 -11.26
N GLN A 26 47.48 20.81 -12.29
CA GLN A 26 48.84 21.24 -12.62
C GLN A 26 49.43 22.20 -11.57
N THR A 27 48.58 22.89 -10.81
CA THR A 27 49.00 23.94 -9.86
C THR A 27 48.83 23.56 -8.39
N CYS A 28 48.05 22.52 -8.07
CA CYS A 28 47.74 22.14 -6.68
C CYS A 28 48.18 20.70 -6.33
N ASP A 29 49.26 20.59 -5.56
CA ASP A 29 49.84 19.31 -5.11
C ASP A 29 48.93 18.51 -4.16
N GLU A 30 48.14 19.20 -3.35
CA GLU A 30 47.18 18.57 -2.44
C GLU A 30 46.07 17.86 -3.22
N CYS A 31 45.48 18.52 -4.21
CA CYS A 31 44.45 17.92 -5.06
C CYS A 31 45.00 16.75 -5.88
N ARG A 32 46.27 16.83 -6.34
CA ARG A 32 46.94 15.70 -6.99
C ARG A 32 47.10 14.50 -6.06
N ARG A 33 47.57 14.71 -4.83
CA ARG A 33 47.71 13.64 -3.84
C ARG A 33 46.37 12.96 -3.55
N ARG A 34 45.32 13.75 -3.27
CA ARG A 34 43.97 13.22 -3.04
C ARG A 34 43.44 12.38 -4.19
N LEU A 35 43.65 12.83 -5.42
CA LEU A 35 43.23 12.09 -6.61
C LEU A 35 44.02 10.78 -6.79
N THR A 36 45.31 10.78 -6.49
CA THR A 36 46.14 9.57 -6.50
C THR A 36 45.67 8.58 -5.42
N ASP A 37 45.42 9.05 -4.21
CA ASP A 37 44.95 8.23 -3.09
C ASP A 37 43.57 7.62 -3.40
N LEU A 38 42.65 8.42 -3.97
CA LEU A 38 41.33 7.97 -4.38
C LEU A 38 41.41 6.86 -5.44
N ARG A 39 42.21 7.06 -6.49
CA ARG A 39 42.41 6.04 -7.53
C ARG A 39 43.05 4.76 -6.99
N ALA A 40 43.99 4.89 -6.05
CA ALA A 40 44.59 3.75 -5.39
C ALA A 40 43.56 2.96 -4.57
N ALA A 41 42.67 3.64 -3.84
CA ALA A 41 41.59 3.01 -3.09
C ALA A 41 40.59 2.29 -4.01
N MET A 42 40.19 2.92 -5.12
CA MET A 42 39.29 2.29 -6.11
C MET A 42 39.93 1.06 -6.76
N ALA A 43 41.22 1.14 -7.13
CA ALA A 43 41.95 0.00 -7.67
C ALA A 43 42.05 -1.15 -6.66
N ALA A 44 42.32 -0.84 -5.39
CA ALA A 44 42.36 -1.83 -4.32
C ALA A 44 40.98 -2.48 -4.08
N ALA A 45 39.89 -1.71 -4.18
CA ALA A 45 38.54 -2.25 -4.05
C ALA A 45 38.16 -3.14 -5.26
N ALA A 46 38.59 -2.79 -6.46
CA ALA A 46 38.34 -3.57 -7.67
C ALA A 46 39.10 -4.91 -7.70
N ASP A 47 40.23 -5.01 -7.00
CA ASP A 47 41.04 -6.23 -6.89
C ASP A 47 40.48 -7.23 -5.86
N VAL A 48 39.42 -6.86 -5.15
CA VAL A 48 38.75 -7.77 -4.21
C VAL A 48 37.95 -8.79 -5.01
N ASP A 49 38.35 -10.06 -4.93
CA ASP A 49 37.56 -11.18 -5.44
C ASP A 49 36.20 -11.24 -4.72
N VAL A 50 35.16 -10.75 -5.41
CA VAL A 50 33.78 -10.89 -4.94
C VAL A 50 33.31 -12.29 -5.27
N LEU A 51 33.17 -13.12 -4.24
CA LEU A 51 32.53 -14.43 -4.38
C LEU A 51 31.11 -14.23 -4.92
N GLU A 52 30.82 -14.84 -6.06
CA GLU A 52 29.48 -14.83 -6.62
C GLU A 52 28.53 -15.46 -5.59
N PRO A 53 27.41 -14.79 -5.23
CA PRO A 53 26.44 -15.38 -4.32
C PRO A 53 25.93 -16.69 -4.92
N SER A 54 25.51 -17.62 -4.05
CA SER A 54 24.92 -18.87 -4.53
C SER A 54 23.72 -18.56 -5.45
N PRO A 55 23.48 -19.33 -6.53
CA PRO A 55 22.36 -19.07 -7.43
C PRO A 55 21.00 -19.00 -6.71
N LEU A 56 20.85 -19.74 -5.60
CA LEU A 56 19.63 -19.75 -4.77
C LEU A 56 19.51 -18.55 -3.81
N PHE A 57 20.58 -17.77 -3.60
CA PHE A 57 20.55 -16.61 -2.71
C PHE A 57 19.48 -15.61 -3.15
N TRP A 58 19.38 -15.34 -4.45
CA TRP A 58 18.43 -14.37 -4.99
C TRP A 58 16.98 -14.82 -4.86
N ASP A 59 16.72 -16.12 -5.07
CA ASP A 59 15.40 -16.70 -4.88
C ASP A 59 14.95 -16.59 -3.41
N HIS A 60 15.85 -16.93 -2.47
CA HIS A 60 15.54 -16.82 -1.05
C HIS A 60 15.43 -15.36 -0.57
N PHE A 61 16.30 -14.48 -1.06
CA PHE A 61 16.24 -13.07 -0.70
C PHE A 61 14.95 -12.42 -1.19
N SER A 62 14.60 -12.62 -2.46
CA SER A 62 13.37 -12.09 -3.06
C SER A 62 12.12 -12.64 -2.37
N ALA A 63 12.07 -13.95 -2.07
CA ALA A 63 10.95 -14.54 -1.33
C ALA A 63 10.75 -13.89 0.05
N ARG A 64 11.84 -13.68 0.82
CA ARG A 64 11.74 -13.02 2.13
C ARG A 64 11.27 -11.58 2.05
N VAL A 65 11.71 -10.84 1.03
CA VAL A 65 11.25 -9.46 0.81
C VAL A 65 9.75 -9.44 0.48
N HIS A 66 9.30 -10.33 -0.40
CA HIS A 66 7.87 -10.46 -0.72
C HIS A 66 7.03 -10.82 0.51
N ASP A 67 7.49 -11.79 1.31
CA ASP A 67 6.81 -12.21 2.53
C ASP A 67 6.73 -11.07 3.55
N ALA A 68 7.78 -10.25 3.69
CA ALA A 68 7.80 -9.10 4.58
C ALA A 68 6.78 -8.03 4.14
N ILE A 69 6.76 -7.68 2.85
CA ILE A 69 5.79 -6.73 2.29
C ILE A 69 4.35 -7.24 2.45
N ALA A 70 4.13 -8.54 2.20
CA ALA A 70 2.82 -9.15 2.36
C ALA A 70 2.35 -9.17 3.83
N ALA A 71 3.28 -9.34 4.78
CA ALA A 71 2.99 -9.26 6.20
C ALA A 71 2.64 -7.83 6.65
N ASP A 72 3.31 -6.82 6.11
CA ASP A 72 3.07 -5.41 6.42
C ASP A 72 1.72 -4.91 5.86
N GLY A 73 1.28 -5.44 4.72
CA GLY A 73 -0.01 -5.10 4.10
C GLY A 73 -1.21 -5.89 4.61
N ALA A 74 -1.00 -6.96 5.37
CA ALA A 74 -2.09 -7.77 5.88
C ALA A 74 -2.74 -7.09 7.11
N PRO A 75 -4.05 -6.79 7.09
CA PRO A 75 -4.73 -6.31 8.30
C PRO A 75 -4.53 -7.34 9.42
N PRO A 76 -4.27 -6.92 10.67
CA PRO A 76 -4.10 -7.85 11.76
C PRO A 76 -5.35 -8.73 11.83
N ARG A 77 -5.20 -10.01 11.49
CA ARG A 77 -6.32 -10.96 11.51
C ARG A 77 -6.84 -11.00 12.94
N SER A 78 -7.96 -10.31 13.16
CA SER A 78 -8.60 -10.18 14.46
C SER A 78 -8.87 -11.57 15.01
N LEU A 79 -8.57 -11.78 16.29
CA LEU A 79 -8.89 -13.03 16.98
C LEU A 79 -10.39 -13.40 16.82
N TRP A 80 -11.26 -12.41 16.60
CA TRP A 80 -12.68 -12.60 16.34
C TRP A 80 -12.98 -13.29 15.00
N ASP A 81 -12.18 -13.07 13.94
CA ASP A 81 -12.36 -13.76 12.65
C ASP A 81 -12.06 -15.26 12.75
N ARG A 82 -11.17 -15.66 13.67
CA ARG A 82 -10.87 -17.07 13.93
C ARG A 82 -11.98 -17.78 14.71
N LEU A 83 -12.79 -17.05 15.49
CA LEU A 83 -13.93 -17.60 16.24
C LEU A 83 -15.26 -17.52 15.49
N ALA A 84 -15.41 -16.66 14.47
CA ALA A 84 -16.63 -16.57 13.67
C ALA A 84 -16.87 -17.80 12.78
N LEU A 85 -15.81 -18.41 12.25
CA LEU A 85 -15.91 -19.55 11.31
C LEU A 85 -16.58 -20.82 11.89
N PRO A 86 -16.32 -21.26 13.15
CA PRO A 86 -17.03 -22.42 13.70
C PRO A 86 -18.49 -22.11 14.13
N LEU A 87 -18.84 -20.84 14.36
CA LEU A 87 -20.20 -20.47 14.80
C LEU A 87 -21.21 -20.52 13.64
N SER A 88 -20.77 -20.17 12.42
CA SER A 88 -21.62 -20.17 11.22
C SER A 88 -22.06 -21.59 10.81
N ILE A 89 -21.18 -22.59 10.98
CA ILE A 89 -21.47 -24.00 10.67
C ILE A 89 -22.51 -24.57 11.65
N ALA A 90 -22.40 -24.23 12.94
CA ALA A 90 -23.34 -24.67 13.96
C ALA A 90 -24.75 -24.06 13.75
N ALA A 91 -24.84 -22.80 13.33
CA ALA A 91 -26.11 -22.15 13.02
C ALA A 91 -26.82 -22.80 11.82
N CYS A 92 -26.09 -23.12 10.74
CA CYS A 92 -26.65 -23.82 9.58
C CYS A 92 -27.18 -25.22 9.94
N ALA A 93 -26.46 -25.98 10.77
CA ALA A 93 -26.91 -27.29 11.23
C ALA A 93 -28.22 -27.21 12.04
N ALA A 94 -28.35 -26.22 12.93
CA ALA A 94 -29.56 -26.02 13.72
C ALA A 94 -30.79 -25.68 12.85
N VAL A 95 -30.62 -24.85 11.83
CA VAL A 95 -31.70 -24.51 10.87
C VAL A 95 -32.14 -25.73 10.06
N ILE A 96 -31.20 -26.56 9.60
CA ILE A 96 -31.52 -27.80 8.87
C ILE A 96 -32.28 -28.78 9.76
N ILE A 97 -31.87 -28.95 11.02
CA ILE A 97 -32.56 -29.80 11.98
C ILE A 97 -33.99 -29.28 12.24
N ALA A 98 -34.16 -27.97 12.47
CA ALA A 98 -35.46 -27.36 12.68
C ALA A 98 -36.38 -27.51 11.45
N ALA A 99 -35.85 -27.36 10.24
CA ALA A 99 -36.59 -27.58 9.00
C ALA A 99 -37.02 -29.04 8.85
N VAL A 100 -36.14 -30.01 9.09
CA VAL A 100 -36.48 -31.44 9.02
C VAL A 100 -37.55 -31.83 10.04
N VAL A 101 -37.48 -31.30 11.27
CA VAL A 101 -38.51 -31.52 12.30
C VAL A 101 -39.85 -30.92 11.87
N SER A 102 -39.84 -29.71 11.31
CA SER A 102 -41.06 -29.04 10.82
C SER A 102 -41.71 -29.78 9.64
N LEU A 103 -40.90 -30.32 8.72
CA LEU A 103 -41.40 -31.15 7.61
C LEU A 103 -41.94 -32.51 8.08
N ARG A 104 -41.44 -33.05 9.21
CA ARG A 104 -41.93 -34.31 9.78
C ARG A 104 -43.24 -34.14 10.56
N VAL A 105 -43.45 -32.98 11.17
CA VAL A 105 -44.65 -32.69 11.99
C VAL A 105 -45.79 -32.07 11.16
N GLY A 106 -45.50 -31.44 10.01
CA GLY A 106 -46.47 -30.76 9.15
C GLY A 106 -47.50 -31.62 8.38
N ARG A 107 -47.77 -32.87 8.80
CA ARG A 107 -48.84 -33.73 8.23
C ARG A 107 -50.06 -33.88 9.14
N THR A 108 -50.51 -32.77 9.72
CA THR A 108 -51.85 -32.67 10.34
C THR A 108 -52.50 -31.36 9.89
N PRO A 109 -53.67 -31.38 9.24
CA PRO A 109 -54.41 -30.16 8.95
C PRO A 109 -55.21 -29.76 10.18
N GLY A 110 -55.05 -28.53 10.65
CA GLY A 110 -56.01 -27.94 11.58
C GLY A 110 -55.47 -26.78 12.41
N PHE A 111 -56.12 -25.63 12.22
CA PHE A 111 -56.35 -24.57 13.20
C PHE A 111 -55.39 -23.37 13.24
N VAL A 112 -55.89 -22.25 12.71
CA VAL A 112 -55.61 -20.85 13.10
C VAL A 112 -56.80 -20.40 13.99
N PRO A 113 -56.69 -19.46 14.96
CA PRO A 113 -56.05 -18.15 14.76
C PRO A 113 -55.41 -17.43 15.99
N SER A 114 -54.76 -16.31 15.66
CA SER A 114 -54.64 -15.03 16.41
C SER A 114 -53.79 -14.91 17.68
N GLY A 115 -52.95 -13.85 17.70
CA GLY A 115 -52.66 -13.10 18.93
C GLY A 115 -51.25 -12.50 19.04
N SER A 116 -51.13 -11.21 18.69
CA SER A 116 -50.29 -10.18 19.34
C SER A 116 -48.78 -10.41 19.54
N ALA A 117 -47.95 -9.61 18.84
CA ALA A 117 -46.56 -9.36 19.22
C ALA A 117 -46.41 -7.90 19.74
N PRO A 118 -45.81 -7.67 20.91
CA PRO A 118 -45.39 -6.34 21.35
C PRO A 118 -44.02 -5.96 20.78
N VAL A 119 -43.84 -4.66 20.66
CA VAL A 119 -42.63 -3.89 20.29
C VAL A 119 -41.48 -4.17 21.27
N ALA A 120 -40.27 -4.35 20.75
CA ALA A 120 -39.04 -4.12 21.48
C ALA A 120 -37.98 -3.51 20.55
N SER A 121 -37.62 -2.26 20.88
CA SER A 121 -36.56 -1.47 20.29
C SER A 121 -35.20 -2.08 20.59
N HIS A 122 -34.34 -2.22 19.58
CA HIS A 122 -32.91 -2.42 19.79
C HIS A 122 -32.18 -1.10 19.55
N THR A 123 -31.76 -0.51 20.66
CA THR A 123 -30.80 0.59 20.78
C THR A 123 -29.49 0.20 20.09
N SER A 124 -29.07 1.02 19.13
CA SER A 124 -27.79 0.92 18.45
C SER A 124 -26.71 1.60 19.31
N PRO A 125 -25.63 0.93 19.72
CA PRO A 125 -24.47 1.61 20.29
C PRO A 125 -23.60 2.07 19.12
N ALA A 126 -23.94 3.24 18.58
CA ALA A 126 -23.12 3.96 17.62
C ALA A 126 -22.67 5.26 18.28
N ASP A 127 -21.90 5.15 19.38
CA ASP A 127 -21.29 6.31 20.03
C ASP A 127 -20.18 5.88 21.01
N GLU A 128 -19.09 5.24 20.55
CA GLU A 128 -17.91 5.06 21.41
C GLU A 128 -16.59 4.73 20.70
N LEU A 129 -16.26 5.34 19.55
CA LEU A 129 -14.89 5.31 19.00
C LEU A 129 -14.47 6.61 18.29
N ALA A 130 -15.06 7.74 18.68
CA ALA A 130 -14.48 9.04 18.42
C ALA A 130 -13.62 9.41 19.64
N ASP A 131 -12.38 8.92 19.68
CA ASP A 131 -11.20 9.54 20.33
C ASP A 131 -10.06 8.51 20.41
N ALA A 132 -9.53 8.07 19.27
CA ALA A 132 -8.19 7.50 19.23
C ALA A 132 -7.25 8.66 18.95
N ASP A 133 -6.80 9.29 20.03
CA ASP A 133 -5.76 10.31 20.07
C ASP A 133 -4.51 9.76 19.36
N VAL A 134 -4.37 10.08 18.07
CA VAL A 134 -3.16 9.81 17.29
C VAL A 134 -2.14 10.79 17.83
N ALA A 135 -1.31 10.32 18.76
CA ALA A 135 -0.18 11.08 19.26
C ALA A 135 0.58 11.69 18.08
N PRO A 136 0.88 13.01 18.09
CA PRO A 136 1.65 13.62 17.02
C PRO A 136 2.98 12.86 16.91
N PHE A 137 3.23 12.27 15.75
CA PHE A 137 4.55 11.77 15.44
C PHE A 137 5.54 12.93 15.63
N PRO A 138 6.68 12.73 16.30
CA PRO A 138 7.69 13.77 16.35
C PRO A 138 8.04 14.14 14.90
N ASP A 139 8.08 15.44 14.61
CA ASP A 139 8.53 16.00 13.33
C ASP A 139 9.99 15.57 13.10
N ASP A 140 10.17 14.36 12.59
CA ASP A 140 11.47 13.79 12.32
C ASP A 140 11.90 14.27 10.92
N PRO A 141 12.96 15.09 10.81
CA PRO A 141 13.40 15.63 9.53
C PRO A 141 13.82 14.54 8.53
N SER A 142 14.06 13.31 8.99
CA SER A 142 14.28 12.17 8.11
C SER A 142 12.99 11.70 7.40
N LEU A 143 11.82 11.87 8.02
CA LEU A 143 10.53 11.55 7.41
C LEU A 143 10.11 12.58 6.36
N ASP A 144 10.49 13.86 6.53
CA ASP A 144 10.29 14.88 5.51
C ASP A 144 11.08 14.56 4.22
N LEU A 145 12.29 14.03 4.34
CA LEU A 145 13.11 13.59 3.21
C LEU A 145 12.50 12.36 2.51
N VAL A 146 11.93 11.44 3.28
CA VAL A 146 11.22 10.27 2.74
C VAL A 146 9.91 10.69 2.06
N ALA A 147 9.18 11.65 2.63
CA ALA A 147 7.96 12.20 2.03
C ALA A 147 8.27 12.97 0.74
N ASP A 148 9.34 13.77 0.71
CA ASP A 148 9.78 14.49 -0.49
C ASP A 148 10.23 13.51 -1.58
N LEU A 149 11.04 12.49 -1.23
CA LEU A 149 11.47 11.47 -2.18
C LEU A 149 10.28 10.62 -2.68
N ALA A 150 9.36 10.24 -1.80
CA ALA A 150 8.15 9.51 -2.19
C ALA A 150 7.25 10.34 -3.11
N SER A 151 7.19 11.66 -2.90
CA SER A 151 6.45 12.57 -3.78
C SER A 151 7.11 12.68 -5.17
N GLN A 152 8.44 12.74 -5.24
CA GLN A 152 9.17 12.76 -6.50
C GLN A 152 9.07 11.43 -7.26
N VAL A 153 9.16 10.30 -6.56
CA VAL A 153 8.99 8.97 -7.16
C VAL A 153 7.56 8.77 -7.64
N ALA A 154 6.56 9.13 -6.84
CA ALA A 154 5.17 9.07 -7.26
C ALA A 154 4.95 9.93 -8.51
N GLN A 155 5.45 11.18 -8.53
CA GLN A 155 5.33 12.06 -9.70
C GLN A 155 5.99 11.46 -10.95
N ALA A 156 7.20 10.91 -10.82
CA ALA A 156 7.89 10.26 -11.92
C ALA A 156 7.17 8.99 -12.41
N GLU A 157 6.57 8.24 -11.50
CA GLU A 157 5.78 7.03 -11.82
C GLU A 157 4.46 7.41 -12.51
N TRP A 158 3.80 8.50 -12.11
CA TRP A 158 2.64 9.07 -12.78
C TRP A 158 2.95 9.53 -14.21
N ASP A 159 4.09 10.21 -14.40
CA ASP A 159 4.55 10.67 -15.72
C ASP A 159 4.98 9.49 -16.62
N ALA A 160 5.57 8.43 -16.04
CA ALA A 160 5.95 7.21 -16.75
C ALA A 160 4.76 6.30 -17.07
N ALA A 161 3.76 6.21 -16.18
CA ALA A 161 2.52 5.46 -16.39
C ALA A 161 1.68 6.05 -17.54
N GLY A 162 1.67 7.39 -17.67
CA GLY A 162 1.08 8.08 -18.82
C GLY A 162 1.75 7.73 -20.16
N ALA A 163 3.05 7.43 -20.15
CA ALA A 163 3.79 7.01 -21.35
C ALA A 163 3.61 5.51 -21.69
N GLN A 164 3.22 4.67 -20.72
CA GLN A 164 2.99 3.23 -20.91
C GLN A 164 1.52 2.85 -21.15
N GLY A 165 0.62 3.82 -21.29
CA GLY A 165 -0.79 3.56 -21.61
C GLY A 165 -1.58 2.89 -20.46
N LEU A 166 -1.08 2.95 -19.23
CA LEU A 166 -1.91 2.77 -18.05
C LEU A 166 -2.66 4.07 -17.80
N GLU A 167 -3.67 4.32 -18.64
CA GLU A 167 -4.68 5.31 -18.31
C GLU A 167 -5.28 4.90 -16.97
N THR A 168 -5.26 5.83 -16.01
CA THR A 168 -6.10 5.71 -14.83
C THR A 168 -7.50 5.33 -15.25
N HIS A 169 -8.12 4.48 -14.43
CA HIS A 169 -9.42 3.81 -14.56
C HIS A 169 -10.64 4.77 -14.74
N GLU A 170 -10.44 5.96 -15.29
CA GLU A 170 -11.40 7.02 -15.58
C GLU A 170 -12.39 6.57 -16.68
N ASP A 171 -11.91 5.89 -17.73
CA ASP A 171 -12.76 5.42 -18.83
C ASP A 171 -13.71 4.27 -18.40
N THR A 172 -13.34 3.54 -17.34
CA THR A 172 -14.09 2.35 -16.91
C THR A 172 -15.32 2.71 -16.07
N ALA A 173 -15.24 3.79 -15.28
CA ALA A 173 -16.39 4.32 -14.56
C ALA A 173 -17.43 4.89 -15.53
N ASP A 174 -17.00 5.67 -16.51
CA ASP A 174 -17.89 6.24 -17.53
C ASP A 174 -18.52 5.18 -18.41
N LYS A 175 -17.76 4.14 -18.78
CA LYS A 175 -18.28 2.97 -19.51
C LYS A 175 -19.28 2.16 -18.68
N ALA A 176 -19.05 2.00 -17.38
CA ALA A 176 -19.99 1.32 -16.48
C ALA A 176 -21.31 2.11 -16.36
N VAL A 177 -21.25 3.44 -16.21
CA VAL A 177 -22.44 4.31 -16.19
C VAL A 177 -23.18 4.28 -17.54
N GLY A 178 -22.44 4.20 -18.65
CA GLY A 178 -23.01 4.08 -20.00
C GLY A 178 -23.78 2.77 -20.23
N GLN A 179 -23.45 1.69 -19.51
CA GLN A 179 -24.13 0.40 -19.59
C GLN A 179 -25.41 0.32 -18.74
N LEU A 180 -25.65 1.28 -17.85
CA LEU A 180 -26.83 1.31 -17.00
C LEU A 180 -28.08 1.74 -17.78
N SER A 181 -29.19 1.05 -17.53
CA SER A 181 -30.49 1.42 -18.08
C SER A 181 -30.94 2.80 -17.58
N ALA A 182 -31.94 3.40 -18.24
CA ALA A 182 -32.50 4.68 -17.81
C ALA A 182 -33.19 4.61 -16.43
N GLY A 183 -33.58 3.41 -15.97
CA GLY A 183 -34.08 3.19 -14.61
C GLY A 183 -32.94 3.20 -13.59
N GLU A 184 -31.89 2.42 -13.84
CA GLU A 184 -30.74 2.28 -12.95
C GLU A 184 -29.94 3.58 -12.80
N ARG A 185 -29.79 4.36 -13.88
CA ARG A 185 -29.12 5.68 -13.78
C ARG A 185 -29.88 6.67 -12.89
N ARG A 186 -31.21 6.63 -12.89
CA ARG A 186 -32.03 7.46 -12.00
C ARG A 186 -31.89 7.04 -10.54
N GLU A 187 -31.79 5.73 -10.28
CA GLU A 187 -31.58 5.21 -8.94
C GLU A 187 -30.16 5.51 -8.42
N LEU A 188 -29.13 5.36 -9.28
CA LEU A 188 -27.77 5.76 -8.97
C LEU A 188 -27.69 7.25 -8.62
N GLN A 189 -28.35 8.11 -9.38
CA GLN A 189 -28.41 9.55 -9.11
C GLN A 189 -29.10 9.86 -7.77
N ARG A 190 -30.17 9.13 -7.43
CA ARG A 190 -30.88 9.27 -6.15
C ARG A 190 -29.95 8.94 -4.99
N LEU A 191 -29.26 7.79 -5.07
CA LEU A 191 -28.32 7.31 -4.05
C LEU A 191 -27.12 8.26 -3.87
N LEU A 192 -26.53 8.74 -4.98
CA LEU A 192 -25.40 9.67 -4.93
C LEU A 192 -25.78 10.97 -4.22
N LYS A 193 -26.98 11.49 -4.51
CA LYS A 193 -27.49 12.71 -3.88
C LYS A 193 -27.73 12.53 -2.39
N GLU A 194 -28.27 11.38 -1.99
CA GLU A 194 -28.49 11.01 -0.59
C GLU A 194 -27.18 10.96 0.21
N GLU A 195 -26.14 10.32 -0.35
CA GLU A 195 -24.82 10.22 0.28
C GLU A 195 -24.09 11.57 0.36
N LEU A 196 -24.17 12.41 -0.68
CA LEU A 196 -23.59 13.75 -0.67
C LEU A 196 -24.24 14.64 0.41
N THR A 197 -25.56 14.53 0.60
CA THR A 197 -26.24 15.24 1.69
C THR A 197 -25.91 14.69 3.07
N ARG A 198 -25.55 13.40 3.19
CA ARG A 198 -25.18 12.76 4.46
C ARG A 198 -23.75 13.11 4.90
N ARG A 199 -22.81 13.29 3.95
CA ARG A 199 -21.42 13.66 4.24
C ARG A 199 -21.18 15.17 4.40
N GLY A 200 -22.09 16.00 3.91
CA GLY A 200 -22.00 17.46 4.00
C GLY A 200 -22.64 18.07 5.26
N ALA A 201 -23.16 17.24 6.17
CA ALA A 201 -23.75 17.62 7.46
C ALA A 201 -22.87 17.09 8.59
#